data_AF-A0A7V7WTZ6-F1
#
_entry.id   AF-A0A7V7WTZ6-F1
#
_cell.length_a   1.000
_cell.length_b   1.000
_cell.length_c   1.000
_cell.angle_alpha   90.00
_cell.angle_beta   90.00
_cell.angle_gamma   90.00
#
_symmetry.space_group_name_H-M   'P 1'
#
loop_
_entity.id
_entity.type
_entity.pdbx_description
1 polymer ?
#
loop_
_entity_poly.entity_id
_entity_poly.type
_entity_poly.pdbx_seq_one_letter_code
_entity_poly.pdbx_strand_id
1 'polypeptide(L)'
;MWTLRTDQAPVNTCWRGDEIVVTQGAQPIDRLCAGEIERVTLIHRGAGESPGEVGAALFELAERAVLLRAASGVAGSVLFERQAWWSRRNCIYWVSERCVAWPSAIAAARWSFTRVGHAQHQTLSHADAASLFERTAATGPHTWDQRKQYRIDRRRPFPGWVRCATSIGRVGAMP
;
A
#
# COMPACT_ATOMS: atom_id res chain seq x y z
N MET A 1 -0.01 -7.55 42.61
CA MET A 1 -0.16 -6.22 41.98
C MET A 1 0.34 -6.34 40.55
N TRP A 2 -0.52 -6.71 39.61
CA TRP A 2 -0.18 -6.90 38.20
C TRP A 2 -0.77 -5.73 37.42
N THR A 3 0.10 -4.93 36.81
CA THR A 3 -0.24 -3.75 36.02
C THR A 3 -1.09 -4.11 34.81
N LEU A 4 -2.16 -3.34 34.63
CA LEU A 4 -3.15 -3.41 33.56
C LEU A 4 -2.47 -3.61 32.20
N ARG A 5 -2.73 -4.75 31.54
CA ARG A 5 -2.73 -4.81 30.07
C ARG A 5 -3.69 -3.71 29.63
N THR A 6 -3.18 -2.63 29.07
CA THR A 6 -4.03 -1.67 28.38
C THR A 6 -4.44 -2.37 27.09
N ASP A 7 -5.58 -3.06 27.15
CA ASP A 7 -6.25 -3.66 26.01
C ASP A 7 -6.80 -2.52 25.15
N GLN A 8 -5.90 -1.82 24.45
CA GLN A 8 -6.29 -0.76 23.54
C GLN A 8 -7.12 -1.39 22.43
N ALA A 9 -8.36 -0.92 22.29
CA ALA A 9 -9.26 -1.37 21.24
C ALA A 9 -8.57 -1.28 19.86
N PRO A 10 -8.87 -2.19 18.92
CA PRO A 10 -8.24 -2.19 17.61
C PRO A 10 -8.53 -0.88 16.88
N VAL A 11 -7.53 -0.40 16.15
CA VAL A 11 -7.71 0.71 15.22
C VAL A 11 -8.34 0.17 13.94
N ASN A 12 -9.30 0.90 13.38
CA ASN A 12 -9.89 0.60 12.08
C ASN A 12 -9.94 1.86 11.21
N THR A 13 -9.88 1.68 9.90
CA THR A 13 -10.04 2.76 8.92
C THR A 13 -11.20 2.45 7.99
N CYS A 14 -12.02 3.45 7.69
CA CYS A 14 -13.08 3.33 6.69
C CYS A 14 -13.36 4.67 6.01
N TRP A 15 -13.86 4.63 4.77
CA TRP A 15 -14.36 5.83 4.13
C TRP A 15 -15.70 6.27 4.71
N ARG A 16 -15.84 7.58 5.00
CA ARG A 16 -17.10 8.25 5.35
C ARG A 16 -17.17 9.58 4.60
N GLY A 17 -18.11 9.71 3.67
CA GLY A 17 -18.21 10.95 2.89
C GLY A 17 -16.95 11.20 2.08
N ASP A 18 -16.22 12.28 2.34
CA ASP A 18 -14.95 12.61 1.68
C ASP A 18 -13.73 12.44 2.60
N GLU A 19 -13.86 11.60 3.63
CA GLU A 19 -12.82 11.39 4.63
C GLU A 19 -12.52 9.90 4.80
N ILE A 20 -11.27 9.59 5.13
CA ILE A 20 -10.91 8.32 5.77
C ILE A 20 -10.95 8.54 7.27
N VAL A 21 -11.91 7.90 7.94
CA VAL A 21 -12.07 7.98 9.39
C VAL A 21 -11.26 6.86 10.04
N VAL A 22 -10.41 7.23 10.98
CA VAL A 22 -9.64 6.31 11.80
C VAL A 22 -10.35 6.21 13.15
N THR A 23 -10.77 5.01 13.54
CA THR A 23 -11.41 4.76 14.83
C THR A 23 -10.57 3.85 15.70
N GLN A 24 -10.67 4.01 17.02
CA GLN A 24 -10.17 3.07 18.01
C GLN A 24 -11.39 2.46 18.73
N GLY A 25 -11.70 1.20 18.41
CA GLY A 25 -13.02 0.66 18.71
C GLY A 25 -14.12 1.48 18.02
N ALA A 26 -15.06 2.02 18.81
CA ALA A 26 -16.15 2.86 18.30
C ALA A 26 -15.82 4.37 18.27
N GLN A 27 -14.70 4.80 18.83
CA GLN A 27 -14.35 6.22 18.94
C GLN A 27 -13.52 6.68 17.74
N PRO A 28 -13.94 7.73 17.01
CA PRO A 28 -13.09 8.34 15.99
C PRO A 28 -11.89 9.02 16.66
N ILE A 29 -10.67 8.65 16.26
CA ILE A 29 -9.42 9.21 16.78
C ILE A 29 -8.72 10.12 15.77
N ASP A 30 -9.03 9.98 14.47
CA ASP A 30 -8.48 10.83 13.41
C ASP A 30 -9.39 10.82 12.17
N ARG A 31 -9.26 11.85 11.34
CA ARG A 31 -9.94 12.01 10.05
C ARG A 31 -8.95 12.53 9.03
N LEU A 32 -8.82 11.81 7.93
CA LEU A 32 -7.98 12.20 6.81
C LEU A 32 -8.90 12.71 5.69
N CYS A 33 -8.99 14.02 5.53
CA CYS A 33 -9.78 14.65 4.48
C CYS A 33 -9.18 14.35 3.11
N ALA A 34 -9.97 13.82 2.17
CA ALA A 34 -9.49 13.42 0.86
C ALA A 34 -8.83 14.59 0.10
N GLY A 35 -9.39 15.79 0.21
CA GLY A 35 -8.83 17.01 -0.39
C GLY A 35 -7.46 17.41 0.14
N GLU A 36 -7.12 17.02 1.37
CA GLU A 36 -5.84 17.34 2.00
C GLU A 36 -4.76 16.30 1.70
N ILE A 37 -5.12 15.13 1.18
CA ILE A 37 -4.17 14.05 0.87
C ILE A 37 -3.34 14.47 -0.34
N GLU A 38 -2.07 14.80 -0.11
CA GLU A 38 -1.11 15.14 -1.16
C GLU A 38 -0.45 13.90 -1.72
N ARG A 39 -0.13 12.94 -0.84
CA ARG A 39 0.56 11.71 -1.20
C ARG A 39 0.23 10.57 -0.23
N VAL A 40 0.12 9.36 -0.77
CA VAL A 40 0.03 8.13 0.03
C VAL A 40 1.15 7.21 -0.39
N THR A 41 2.01 6.82 0.54
CA THR A 41 3.07 5.84 0.29
C THR A 41 2.76 4.53 1.00
N LEU A 42 2.53 3.48 0.23
CA LEU A 42 2.33 2.11 0.71
C LEU A 42 3.68 1.43 0.93
N ILE A 43 3.90 0.95 2.16
CA ILE A 43 5.14 0.31 2.59
C ILE A 43 4.93 -1.20 2.59
N HIS A 44 5.73 -1.94 1.80
CA HIS A 44 5.56 -3.39 1.61
C HIS A 44 6.76 -4.24 2.06
N ARG A 45 6.50 -5.42 2.64
CA ARG A 45 7.54 -6.34 3.13
C ARG A 45 8.13 -7.27 2.05
N GLY A 46 7.37 -7.53 1.00
CA GLY A 46 7.72 -8.40 -0.13
C GLY A 46 8.10 -7.63 -1.39
N ALA A 47 7.67 -8.13 -2.55
CA ALA A 47 7.85 -7.47 -3.84
C ALA A 47 6.85 -6.31 -4.06
N GLY A 48 5.88 -6.13 -3.16
CA GLY A 48 4.77 -5.20 -3.35
C GLY A 48 3.83 -5.71 -4.44
N GLU A 49 3.71 -7.04 -4.53
CA GLU A 49 2.94 -7.75 -5.55
C GLU A 49 1.62 -8.30 -5.04
N SER A 50 1.38 -8.27 -3.73
CA SER A 50 0.12 -8.70 -3.12
C SER A 50 -0.38 -7.64 -2.13
N PRO A 51 -1.71 -7.42 -2.03
CA PRO A 51 -2.29 -6.52 -1.02
C PRO A 51 -1.87 -6.89 0.40
N GLY A 52 -1.72 -8.20 0.68
CA GLY A 52 -1.30 -8.70 2.00
C GLY A 52 0.17 -8.40 2.35
N GLU A 53 0.97 -7.92 1.40
CA GLU A 53 2.35 -7.50 1.66
C GLU A 53 2.45 -6.06 2.18
N VAL A 54 1.37 -5.27 2.07
CA VAL A 54 1.31 -3.90 2.61
C VAL A 54 1.34 -3.98 4.13
N GLY A 55 2.43 -3.50 4.72
CA GLY A 55 2.65 -3.46 6.16
C GLY A 55 2.21 -2.16 6.81
N ALA A 56 2.20 -1.06 6.06
CA ALA A 56 1.75 0.26 6.49
C ALA A 56 1.45 1.17 5.29
N ALA A 57 0.75 2.26 5.56
CA ALA A 57 0.50 3.37 4.64
C ALA A 57 0.85 4.68 5.35
N LEU A 58 1.69 5.49 4.69
CA LEU A 58 2.01 6.85 5.12
C LEU A 58 1.20 7.83 4.28
N PHE A 59 0.35 8.60 4.93
CA PHE A 59 -0.40 9.70 4.32
C PHE A 59 0.35 10.99 4.59
N GLU A 60 0.76 11.69 3.56
CA GLU A 60 1.24 13.07 3.63
C GLU A 60 0.03 13.97 3.33
N LEU A 61 -0.40 14.72 4.32
CA LEU A 61 -1.46 15.73 4.23
C LEU A 61 -0.83 17.12 4.28
N ALA A 62 -1.59 18.17 3.95
CA ALA A 62 -1.09 19.56 3.93
C ALA A 62 -0.24 19.94 5.17
N GLU A 63 -0.77 19.71 6.38
CA GLU A 63 -0.13 20.16 7.63
C GLU A 63 0.65 19.08 8.39
N ARG A 64 0.41 17.80 8.07
CA ARG A 64 0.96 16.68 8.85
C ARG A 64 1.08 15.42 8.03
N ALA A 65 1.79 14.44 8.57
CA ALA A 65 1.77 13.09 8.04
C ALA A 65 1.12 12.12 9.04
N VAL A 66 0.48 11.08 8.53
CA VAL A 66 -0.17 10.03 9.34
C VAL A 66 0.30 8.67 8.85
N LEU A 67 0.91 7.90 9.76
CA LEU A 67 1.30 6.53 9.53
C LEU A 67 0.24 5.58 10.09
N LEU A 68 -0.34 4.77 9.20
CA LEU A 68 -1.30 3.74 9.55
C LEU A 68 -0.70 2.37 9.26
N ARG A 69 -0.74 1.47 10.23
CA ARG A 69 -0.26 0.09 10.06
C ARG A 69 -1.33 -0.78 9.41
N ALA A 70 -0.91 -1.88 8.78
CA ALA A 70 -1.81 -2.77 8.03
C ALA A 70 -3.01 -3.30 8.83
N ALA A 71 -2.84 -3.56 10.13
CA ALA A 71 -3.93 -4.07 10.97
C ALA A 71 -5.07 -3.04 11.19
N SER A 72 -4.86 -1.77 10.83
CA SER A 72 -5.95 -0.79 10.79
C SER A 72 -6.95 -0.99 9.65
N GLY A 73 -6.67 -1.89 8.70
CA GLY A 73 -7.50 -2.06 7.50
C GLY A 73 -7.19 -1.06 6.39
N VAL A 74 -6.18 -0.19 6.58
CA VAL A 74 -5.83 0.89 5.65
C VAL A 74 -5.53 0.43 4.22
N ALA A 75 -4.99 -0.77 4.06
CA ALA A 75 -4.79 -1.37 2.74
C ALA A 75 -6.12 -1.51 1.98
N GLY A 76 -7.23 -1.83 2.66
CA GLY A 76 -8.55 -1.90 2.03
C GLY A 76 -9.03 -0.54 1.53
N SER A 77 -8.91 0.48 2.38
CA SER A 77 -9.35 1.84 2.06
C SER A 77 -8.55 2.50 0.93
N VAL A 78 -7.29 2.11 0.74
CA VAL A 78 -6.44 2.61 -0.37
C VAL A 78 -6.52 1.72 -1.62
N LEU A 79 -6.48 0.39 -1.48
CA LEU A 79 -6.34 -0.53 -2.61
C LEU A 79 -7.65 -0.98 -3.25
N PHE A 80 -8.77 -0.95 -2.50
CA PHE A 80 -10.03 -1.52 -2.98
C PHE A 80 -11.19 -0.55 -2.94
N GLU A 81 -11.19 0.40 -2.01
CA GLU A 81 -12.24 1.42 -1.93
C GLU A 81 -11.93 2.61 -2.85
N ARG A 82 -12.97 3.26 -3.37
CA ARG A 82 -12.88 4.54 -4.11
C ARG A 82 -11.83 4.61 -5.22
N GLN A 83 -11.68 3.54 -6.00
CA GLN A 83 -10.64 3.44 -7.04
C GLN A 83 -10.67 4.58 -8.06
N ALA A 84 -11.86 5.06 -8.45
CA ALA A 84 -11.99 6.20 -9.36
C ALA A 84 -11.47 7.52 -8.78
N TRP A 85 -11.56 7.71 -7.46
CA TRP A 85 -10.99 8.87 -6.79
C TRP A 85 -9.46 8.75 -6.71
N TRP A 86 -8.93 7.61 -6.26
CA TRP A 86 -7.49 7.35 -6.21
C TRP A 86 -6.80 7.47 -7.57
N SER A 87 -7.45 6.97 -8.62
CA SER A 87 -6.95 7.04 -9.99
C SER A 87 -6.89 8.48 -10.50
N ARG A 88 -7.90 9.31 -10.19
CA ARG A 88 -7.88 10.74 -10.55
C ARG A 88 -6.87 11.53 -9.75
N ARG A 89 -6.73 11.24 -8.45
CA ARG A 89 -5.77 11.94 -7.57
C ARG A 89 -4.32 11.60 -7.92
N ASN A 90 -4.07 10.40 -8.44
CA ASN A 90 -2.77 9.94 -8.93
C ASN A 90 -1.62 10.19 -7.93
N CYS A 91 -1.83 9.81 -6.67
CA CYS A 91 -0.93 10.12 -5.56
C CYS A 91 -0.46 8.91 -4.73
N ILE A 92 -0.68 7.68 -5.24
CA ILE A 92 -0.29 6.44 -4.55
C ILE A 92 1.10 6.01 -4.98
N TYR A 93 2.02 5.90 -4.03
CA TYR A 93 3.40 5.45 -4.21
C TYR A 93 3.64 4.17 -3.42
N TRP A 94 4.70 3.46 -3.79
CA TRP A 94 5.04 2.15 -3.24
C TRP A 94 6.52 2.12 -2.88
N VAL A 95 6.84 1.75 -1.64
CA VAL A 95 8.21 1.64 -1.17
C VAL A 95 8.42 0.31 -0.45
N SER A 96 9.58 -0.30 -0.65
CA SER A 96 9.96 -1.48 0.11
C SER A 96 10.27 -1.09 1.55
N GLU A 97 9.77 -1.85 2.52
CA GLU A 97 10.10 -1.68 3.94
C GLU A 97 11.62 -1.72 4.21
N ARG A 98 12.38 -2.36 3.32
CA ARG A 98 13.85 -2.42 3.35
C ARG A 98 14.50 -1.05 3.18
N CYS A 99 13.84 -0.15 2.46
CA CYS A 99 14.28 1.23 2.24
C CYS A 99 13.79 2.18 3.34
N VAL A 100 13.06 1.68 4.34
CA VAL A 100 12.50 2.50 5.42
C VAL A 100 13.41 2.50 6.65
N ALA A 101 13.91 3.68 6.98
CA ALA A 101 14.60 4.03 8.20
C ALA A 101 13.58 4.34 9.31
N TRP A 102 13.02 3.29 9.93
CA TRP A 102 12.15 3.48 11.09
C TRP A 102 12.95 4.11 12.24
N PRO A 103 12.53 5.27 12.79
CA PRO A 103 13.09 5.85 14.02
C PRO A 103 13.13 4.80 15.12
N SER A 104 14.09 4.85 16.05
CA SER A 104 14.22 3.85 17.13
C SER A 104 12.94 3.64 17.94
N ALA A 105 12.18 4.71 18.19
CA ALA A 105 10.85 4.66 18.83
C ALA A 105 9.82 3.82 18.04
N ILE A 106 9.94 3.79 16.71
CA ILE A 106 9.12 3.00 15.77
C ILE A 106 9.77 1.64 15.48
N ALA A 107 11.10 1.54 15.50
CA ALA A 107 11.89 0.35 15.23
C ALA A 107 11.86 -0.65 16.38
N ALA A 108 11.66 -0.23 17.63
CA ALA A 108 11.30 -1.13 18.72
C ALA A 108 10.02 -1.93 18.40
N ALA A 109 9.19 -1.43 17.48
CA ALA A 109 8.01 -2.12 16.94
C ALA A 109 8.26 -2.88 15.60
N ARG A 110 9.48 -2.86 15.02
CA ARG A 110 9.84 -3.59 13.76
C ARG A 110 9.75 -5.10 13.92
N TRP A 111 10.04 -5.63 15.11
CA TRP A 111 10.02 -7.09 15.37
C TRP A 111 8.63 -7.61 15.75
N SER A 112 7.59 -6.77 15.71
CA SER A 112 6.31 -7.10 16.32
C SER A 112 5.13 -6.39 15.64
N PHE A 113 5.06 -6.45 14.31
CA PHE A 113 3.83 -6.06 13.58
C PHE A 113 2.62 -6.96 13.91
N THR A 114 2.84 -8.07 14.63
CA THR A 114 1.83 -9.01 15.13
C THR A 114 1.57 -8.91 16.64
N ARG A 115 2.31 -8.08 17.42
CA ARG A 115 1.99 -7.91 18.85
C ARG A 115 0.84 -6.93 19.03
N VAL A 116 -0.18 -7.41 19.74
CA VAL A 116 -1.15 -6.62 20.49
C VAL A 116 -0.38 -5.61 21.35
N GLY A 117 -0.61 -4.31 21.17
CA GLY A 117 -0.03 -3.24 22.00
C GLY A 117 0.80 -2.17 21.30
N HIS A 118 1.01 -2.22 19.97
CA HIS A 118 1.67 -1.13 19.24
C HIS A 118 0.67 -0.14 18.62
N ALA A 119 1.03 1.14 18.63
CA ALA A 119 0.26 2.20 18.00
C ALA A 119 0.07 1.92 16.49
N GLN A 120 -1.18 1.66 16.11
CA GLN A 120 -1.59 1.41 14.72
C GLN A 120 -1.82 2.70 13.93
N HIS A 121 -1.88 3.83 14.65
CA HIS A 121 -1.99 5.19 14.16
C HIS A 121 -0.90 6.03 14.81
N GLN A 122 -0.17 6.80 14.00
CA GLN A 122 0.80 7.77 14.48
C GLN A 122 0.70 9.03 13.64
N THR A 123 0.63 10.18 14.32
CA THR A 123 0.80 11.49 13.67
C THR A 123 2.28 11.86 13.70
N LEU A 124 2.78 12.33 12.56
CA LEU A 124 4.17 12.70 12.34
C LEU A 124 4.23 14.13 11.79
N SER A 125 5.32 14.82 12.08
CA SER A 125 5.68 16.01 11.32
C SER A 125 6.10 15.62 9.89
N HIS A 126 6.06 16.58 8.97
CA HIS A 126 6.60 16.37 7.62
C HIS A 126 8.09 16.04 7.63
N ALA A 127 8.86 16.61 8.56
CA ALA A 127 10.28 16.31 8.70
C ALA A 127 10.53 14.86 9.13
N ASP A 128 9.75 14.36 10.09
CA ASP A 128 9.84 12.96 10.53
C ASP A 128 9.42 12.00 9.41
N ALA A 129 8.36 12.34 8.69
CA ALA A 129 7.87 11.55 7.55
C ALA A 129 8.90 11.51 6.41
N ALA A 130 9.51 12.65 6.07
CA ALA A 130 10.56 12.73 5.05
C ALA A 130 11.83 11.96 5.45
N SER A 131 12.09 11.81 6.75
CA SER A 131 13.24 11.06 7.26
C SER A 131 13.04 9.54 7.20
N LEU A 132 11.82 9.04 6.95
CA LEU A 132 11.54 7.61 6.90
C LEU A 132 12.18 6.92 5.70
N PHE A 133 12.26 7.57 4.55
CA PHE A 133 12.86 7.01 3.34
C PHE A 133 13.12 8.12 2.32
N GLU A 134 14.09 7.91 1.44
CA GLU A 134 14.30 8.80 0.30
C GLU A 134 13.13 8.69 -0.70
N ARG A 135 12.63 9.83 -1.21
CA ARG A 135 11.52 9.84 -2.18
C ARG A 135 11.85 9.07 -3.47
N THR A 136 13.13 8.99 -3.84
CA THR A 136 13.68 8.24 -4.98
C THR A 136 13.52 6.71 -4.83
N ALA A 137 13.43 6.20 -3.60
CA ALA A 137 13.21 4.78 -3.35
C ALA A 137 11.76 4.36 -3.61
N ALA A 138 10.83 5.32 -3.69
CA ALA A 138 9.43 5.04 -3.94
C ALA A 138 9.13 4.94 -5.45
N THR A 139 8.34 3.96 -5.83
CA THR A 139 7.83 3.77 -7.19
C THR A 139 6.38 4.26 -7.29
N GLY A 140 6.02 4.94 -8.38
CA GLY A 140 4.73 5.61 -8.46
C GLY A 140 4.76 6.90 -9.28
N PRO A 141 3.62 7.61 -9.37
CA PRO A 141 2.34 7.23 -8.77
C PRO A 141 1.61 6.14 -9.58
N HIS A 142 1.11 5.10 -8.90
CA HIS A 142 0.29 4.05 -9.50
C HIS A 142 -0.72 3.48 -8.50
N THR A 143 -1.98 3.35 -8.92
CA THR A 143 -3.00 2.58 -8.18
C THR A 143 -2.69 1.09 -8.18
N TRP A 144 -3.39 0.34 -7.33
CA TRP A 144 -3.30 -1.11 -7.32
C TRP A 144 -3.60 -1.75 -8.68
N ASP A 145 -4.66 -1.29 -9.34
CA ASP A 145 -5.07 -1.79 -10.65
C ASP A 145 -4.03 -1.50 -11.73
N GLN A 146 -3.46 -0.29 -11.75
CA GLN A 146 -2.36 0.07 -12.66
C GLN A 146 -1.12 -0.81 -12.43
N ARG A 147 -0.75 -1.06 -11.17
CA ARG A 147 0.39 -1.93 -10.83
C ARG A 147 0.13 -3.40 -11.21
N LYS A 148 -1.09 -3.91 -11.05
CA LYS A 148 -1.49 -5.23 -11.57
C LYS A 148 -1.37 -5.29 -13.09
N GLN A 149 -1.87 -4.27 -13.79
CA GLN A 149 -1.82 -4.22 -15.25
C GLN A 149 -0.37 -4.22 -15.77
N TYR A 150 0.49 -3.38 -15.20
CA TYR A 150 1.92 -3.34 -15.54
C TYR A 150 2.61 -4.71 -15.38
N ARG A 151 2.21 -5.49 -14.38
CA ARG A 151 2.71 -6.85 -14.15
C ARG A 151 2.23 -7.82 -15.22
N ILE A 152 0.95 -7.74 -15.59
CA ILE A 152 0.39 -8.55 -16.69
C ILE A 152 1.16 -8.23 -17.98
N ASP A 153 1.38 -6.96 -18.29
CA ASP A 153 2.06 -6.53 -19.50
C ASP A 153 3.52 -7.00 -19.54
N ARG A 154 4.25 -6.94 -18.41
CA ARG A 154 5.63 -7.46 -18.30
C ARG A 154 5.74 -8.98 -18.33
N ARG A 155 4.69 -9.70 -17.93
CA ARG A 155 4.67 -11.17 -17.93
C ARG A 155 4.15 -11.74 -19.24
N ARG A 156 3.59 -10.93 -20.14
CA ARG A 156 3.22 -11.39 -21.48
C ARG A 156 4.49 -11.74 -22.25
N PRO A 157 4.64 -12.98 -22.77
CA PRO A 157 5.70 -13.28 -23.72
C PRO A 157 5.54 -12.34 -24.92
N PHE A 158 6.66 -11.79 -25.43
CA PHE A 158 6.68 -10.88 -26.57
C PHE A 158 5.81 -11.42 -27.72
N PRO A 159 5.03 -10.58 -28.42
CA PRO A 159 4.35 -11.00 -29.64
C PRO A 159 5.41 -11.24 -30.72
N GLY A 160 5.90 -12.48 -30.81
CA GLY A 160 7.05 -12.78 -31.65
C GLY A 160 7.44 -14.24 -31.70
N TRP A 161 6.48 -15.14 -31.98
CA TRP A 161 6.69 -16.37 -32.78
C TRP A 161 5.37 -17.14 -32.92
N VAL A 162 4.48 -16.65 -33.78
CA VAL A 162 3.64 -17.59 -34.52
C VAL A 162 4.57 -18.21 -35.55
N ARG A 163 5.12 -19.41 -35.27
CA ARG A 163 5.71 -20.23 -36.33
C ARG A 163 4.58 -20.42 -37.35
N CYS A 164 4.73 -19.83 -38.53
CA CYS A 164 4.00 -20.29 -39.70
C CYS A 164 4.27 -21.79 -39.78
N ALA A 165 3.27 -22.59 -39.38
CA ALA A 165 3.27 -24.00 -39.68
C ALA A 165 3.12 -24.08 -41.19
N THR A 166 4.24 -24.20 -41.90
CA THR A 166 4.23 -24.60 -43.30
C THR A 166 3.50 -25.93 -43.34
N SER A 167 2.30 -25.94 -43.92
CA SER A 167 1.60 -27.16 -44.25
C SER A 167 2.48 -27.95 -45.22
N ILE A 168 3.03 -29.08 -44.75
CA ILE A 168 3.61 -30.07 -45.65
C ILE A 168 2.44 -30.66 -46.43
N GLY A 169 2.26 -30.18 -47.67
CA GLY A 169 1.36 -30.77 -48.63
C GLY A 169 1.79 -32.21 -48.92
N ARG A 170 0.92 -33.17 -48.62
CA ARG A 170 1.01 -34.53 -49.19
C ARG A 170 0.88 -34.40 -50.71
N VAL A 171 1.97 -34.61 -51.43
CA VAL A 171 1.90 -34.92 -52.86
C VAL A 171 1.57 -36.40 -52.97
N GLY A 172 0.33 -36.69 -53.34
CA GLY A 172 -0.05 -38.02 -53.80
C GLY A 172 0.57 -38.28 -55.16
N ALA A 173 1.17 -39.46 -55.32
CA ALA A 173 1.52 -40.02 -56.61
C ALA A 173 1.15 -41.51 -56.58
N MET A 174 0.01 -41.84 -57.19
CA MET A 174 -0.23 -43.13 -57.85
C MET A 174 0.06 -42.92 -59.35
N PRO A 175 0.61 -43.93 -60.03
CA PRO A 175 -0.28 -44.84 -60.75
C PRO A 175 -0.14 -46.31 -60.32
#